data_AF-A0A060CCE1-F1
#
_entry.id   AF-A0A060CCE1-F1
#
_cell.length_a   1.000
_cell.length_b   1.000
_cell.length_c   1.000
_cell.angle_alpha   90.00
_cell.angle_beta   90.00
_cell.angle_gamma   90.00
#
_symmetry.space_group_name_H-M   'P 1'
#
loop_
_entity.id
_entity.type
_entity.pdbx_description
1 polymer ?
#
loop_
_entity_poly.entity_id
_entity_poly.type
_entity_poly.pdbx_seq_one_letter_code
_entity_poly.pdbx_strand_id
1 'polypeptide(L)'
;MYWAARDRADHGTDNWALRVYLTKTRDFQTFTTPKVWIDLSSDTNNADGPNAIDTTIAKEGDTYYRFTTSDWATIIDTATSLDGPWTRKVDAGTDAAHGLGDQIEGITVYQLPNGKWVLMG
;
A
#
# COMPACT_ATOMS: atom_id res chain seq x y z
N MET A 1 3.84 2.19 12.08
CA MET A 1 4.65 1.16 11.39
C MET A 1 3.69 0.29 10.61
N TYR A 2 4.07 -0.09 9.40
CA TYR A 2 3.28 -0.98 8.57
C TYR A 2 4.19 -2.02 7.91
N TRP A 3 3.64 -3.17 7.55
CA TRP A 3 4.36 -4.25 6.87
C TRP A 3 3.37 -5.13 6.11
N ALA A 4 3.85 -5.82 5.08
CA ALA A 4 3.07 -6.84 4.41
C ALA A 4 3.29 -8.20 5.05
N ALA A 5 2.22 -8.97 5.22
CA ALA A 5 2.28 -10.35 5.68
C ALA A 5 1.06 -11.14 5.20
N ARG A 6 1.21 -12.46 5.13
CA ARG A 6 0.07 -13.37 5.10
C ARG A 6 -0.35 -13.67 6.53
N ASP A 7 -1.65 -13.76 6.78
CA ASP A 7 -2.10 -14.31 8.05
C ASP A 7 -1.94 -15.83 8.02
N ARG A 8 -1.28 -16.38 9.03
CA ARG A 8 -1.14 -17.83 9.17
C ARG A 8 -2.48 -18.49 9.49
N ALA A 9 -3.41 -17.77 10.12
CA ALA A 9 -4.75 -18.27 10.39
C ALA A 9 -5.53 -18.58 9.10
N ASP A 10 -5.21 -17.88 8.01
CA ASP A 10 -5.84 -18.05 6.69
C ASP A 10 -5.11 -19.10 5.81
N HIS A 11 -4.05 -19.75 6.30
CA HIS A 11 -3.25 -20.68 5.50
C HIS A 11 -4.08 -21.85 4.95
N GLY A 12 -4.09 -22.01 3.62
CA GLY A 12 -4.85 -23.05 2.93
C GLY A 12 -6.33 -22.73 2.75
N THR A 13 -6.73 -21.49 3.04
CA THR A 13 -8.04 -20.94 2.65
C THR A 13 -7.88 -20.06 1.42
N ASP A 14 -9.01 -19.71 0.81
CA ASP A 14 -9.10 -18.77 -0.33
C ASP A 14 -8.80 -17.30 0.06
N ASN A 15 -8.37 -17.08 1.30
CA ASN A 15 -8.22 -15.77 1.95
C ASN A 15 -6.76 -15.52 2.37
N TRP A 16 -5.79 -16.12 1.67
CA TRP A 16 -4.38 -16.14 2.09
C TRP A 16 -3.48 -15.13 1.33
N ALA A 17 -4.08 -14.04 0.83
CA ALA A 17 -3.37 -12.88 0.27
C ALA A 17 -2.32 -12.29 1.22
N LEU A 18 -1.27 -11.69 0.64
CA LEU A 18 -0.47 -10.70 1.35
C LEU A 18 -1.31 -9.43 1.58
N ARG A 19 -1.43 -9.02 2.85
CA ARG A 19 -2.09 -7.78 3.26
C ARG A 19 -1.11 -6.87 3.94
N VAL A 20 -1.38 -5.58 3.91
CA VAL A 20 -0.59 -4.60 4.68
C VAL A 20 -1.25 -4.41 6.04
N TYR A 21 -0.49 -4.65 7.10
CA TYR A 21 -0.89 -4.43 8.48
C TYR A 21 -0.36 -3.09 8.98
N LEU A 22 -1.13 -2.43 9.85
CA LEU A 22 -0.75 -1.19 10.51
C LEU A 22 -0.75 -1.39 12.03
N THR A 23 0.29 -0.88 12.67
CA THR A 23 0.32 -0.61 14.10
C THR A 23 0.79 0.82 14.36
N LYS A 24 0.29 1.41 15.45
CA LYS A 24 0.64 2.75 15.91
C LYS A 24 1.46 2.66 17.19
N THR A 25 2.38 3.59 17.34
CA THR A 25 3.21 3.76 18.53
C THR A 25 3.47 5.26 18.72
N ARG A 26 3.77 5.67 19.95
CA ARG A 26 4.27 7.02 20.26
C ARG A 26 5.76 7.01 20.62
N ASP A 27 6.33 5.85 20.90
CA ASP A 27 7.61 5.70 21.60
C ASP A 27 8.53 4.63 20.97
N PHE A 28 8.09 3.93 19.93
CA PHE A 28 8.79 2.78 19.33
C PHE A 28 9.08 1.62 20.30
N GLN A 29 8.38 1.56 21.43
CA GLN A 29 8.46 0.48 22.41
C GLN A 29 7.11 -0.21 22.59
N THR A 30 6.05 0.58 22.70
CA THR A 30 4.67 0.11 22.87
C THR A 30 3.91 0.29 21.57
N PHE A 31 3.28 -0.79 21.10
CA PHE A 31 2.56 -0.83 19.84
C PHE A 31 1.10 -1.22 20.08
N THR A 32 0.18 -0.62 19.32
CA THR A 32 -1.22 -1.07 19.29
C THR A 32 -1.32 -2.46 18.69
N THR A 33 -2.39 -3.19 18.98
CA THR A 33 -2.72 -4.43 18.25
C THR A 33 -2.72 -4.15 16.74
N PRO A 34 -1.97 -4.93 15.94
CA PRO A 34 -1.96 -4.79 14.50
C PRO A 34 -3.36 -4.95 13.91
N LYS A 35 -3.66 -4.19 12.87
CA LYS A 35 -4.91 -4.31 12.09
C LYS A 35 -4.57 -4.37 10.62
N VAL A 36 -5.38 -5.09 9.85
CA VAL A 36 -5.36 -5.00 8.38
C VAL A 36 -5.63 -3.55 7.98
N TRP A 37 -4.77 -3.00 7.15
CA TRP A 37 -4.80 -1.61 6.69
C TRP A 37 -4.99 -1.50 5.18
N ILE A 38 -4.44 -2.44 4.42
CA ILE A 38 -4.73 -2.64 3.00
C ILE A 38 -5.06 -4.10 2.79
N ASP A 39 -6.24 -4.33 2.22
CA ASP A 39 -6.70 -5.61 1.73
C ASP A 39 -7.31 -5.37 0.36
N LEU A 40 -6.76 -6.04 -0.65
CA LEU A 40 -7.24 -5.96 -2.03
C LEU A 40 -8.02 -7.21 -2.42
N SER A 41 -8.18 -8.18 -1.51
CA SER A 41 -9.07 -9.30 -1.71
C SER A 41 -10.51 -8.83 -1.88
N SER A 42 -11.26 -9.57 -2.68
CA SER A 42 -12.69 -9.37 -2.87
C SER A 42 -13.38 -10.71 -3.03
N ASP A 43 -14.68 -10.75 -2.74
CA ASP A 43 -15.53 -11.93 -2.92
C ASP A 43 -15.52 -12.47 -4.36
N THR A 44 -15.00 -11.71 -5.33
CA THR A 44 -14.99 -12.05 -6.75
C THR A 44 -13.60 -12.44 -7.30
N ASN A 45 -12.52 -12.30 -6.53
CA ASN A 45 -11.15 -12.40 -7.06
C ASN A 45 -10.52 -13.82 -7.00
N ASN A 46 -11.31 -14.86 -6.69
CA ASN A 46 -10.85 -16.25 -6.49
C ASN A 46 -9.72 -16.39 -5.44
N ALA A 47 -9.35 -17.65 -5.19
CA ALA A 47 -8.69 -18.28 -4.04
C ALA A 47 -7.47 -17.64 -3.33
N ASP A 48 -7.16 -16.36 -3.48
CA ASP A 48 -6.24 -15.64 -2.60
C ASP A 48 -6.35 -14.10 -2.70
N GLY A 49 -7.05 -13.54 -3.70
CA GLY A 49 -7.10 -12.09 -3.95
C GLY A 49 -5.73 -11.49 -4.34
N PRO A 50 -5.69 -10.26 -4.90
CA PRO A 50 -4.42 -9.59 -5.20
C PRO A 50 -3.57 -9.35 -3.95
N ASN A 51 -2.26 -9.55 -4.08
CA ASN A 51 -1.33 -9.26 -2.99
C ASN A 51 -1.17 -7.74 -2.82
N ALA A 52 -0.98 -7.26 -1.60
CA ALA A 52 -0.61 -5.87 -1.33
C ALA A 52 0.71 -5.84 -0.54
N ILE A 53 1.75 -5.28 -1.16
CA ILE A 53 3.12 -5.26 -0.61
C ILE A 53 3.80 -3.90 -0.84
N ASP A 54 5.01 -3.74 -0.28
CA ASP A 54 5.93 -2.64 -0.57
C ASP A 54 5.30 -1.25 -0.51
N THR A 55 4.54 -1.02 0.56
CA THR A 55 3.80 0.22 0.72
C THR A 55 4.70 1.35 1.21
N THR A 56 4.50 2.54 0.64
CA THR A 56 5.23 3.74 1.01
C THR A 56 4.27 4.93 1.08
N ILE A 57 4.51 5.87 2.00
CA ILE A 57 3.71 7.08 2.16
C ILE A 57 4.54 8.32 1.86
N ALA A 58 4.00 9.23 1.05
CA ALA A 58 4.46 10.61 0.93
C ALA A 58 3.40 11.59 1.44
N LYS A 59 3.81 12.82 1.75
CA LYS A 59 2.92 13.94 2.02
C LYS A 59 3.29 15.12 1.14
N GLU A 60 2.31 15.69 0.46
CA GLU A 60 2.43 16.96 -0.25
C GLU A 60 1.30 17.89 0.21
N GLY A 61 1.66 19.04 0.78
CA GLY A 61 0.69 19.93 1.42
C GLY A 61 -0.08 19.20 2.52
N ASP A 62 -1.41 19.18 2.40
CA ASP A 62 -2.32 18.48 3.32
C ASP A 62 -2.72 17.08 2.85
N THR A 63 -2.19 16.63 1.71
CA THR A 63 -2.52 15.33 1.11
C THR A 63 -1.42 14.31 1.41
N TYR A 64 -1.82 13.18 1.97
CA TYR A 64 -1.03 11.96 2.03
C TYR A 64 -1.28 11.13 0.77
N TYR A 65 -0.21 10.59 0.20
CA TYR A 65 -0.24 9.63 -0.90
C TYR A 65 0.32 8.32 -0.38
N ARG A 66 -0.35 7.21 -0.68
CA ARG A 66 0.06 5.86 -0.34
C ARG A 66 0.23 5.08 -1.63
N PHE A 67 1.46 4.67 -1.89
CA PHE A 67 1.85 3.84 -3.03
C PHE A 67 2.01 2.42 -2.54
N THR A 68 1.43 1.45 -3.25
CA THR A 68 1.47 0.03 -2.86
C THR A 68 1.64 -0.79 -4.13
N THR A 69 2.54 -1.77 -4.09
CA THR A 69 2.63 -2.76 -5.17
C THR A 69 1.54 -3.81 -4.97
N SER A 70 0.83 -4.13 -6.05
CA SER A 70 -0.20 -5.16 -6.11
C SER A 70 -0.02 -6.02 -7.34
N ASP A 71 0.46 -7.26 -7.15
CA ASP A 71 0.75 -8.22 -8.22
C ASP A 71 1.43 -7.55 -9.44
N TRP A 72 2.58 -6.92 -9.18
CA TRP A 72 3.40 -6.18 -10.15
C TRP A 72 2.84 -4.83 -10.63
N ALA A 73 1.59 -4.48 -10.34
CA ALA A 73 1.04 -3.16 -10.62
C ALA A 73 1.29 -2.19 -9.45
N THR A 74 1.37 -0.89 -9.73
CA THR A 74 1.35 0.15 -8.67
C THR A 74 -0.07 0.67 -8.47
N ILE A 75 -0.59 0.59 -7.25
CA ILE A 75 -1.78 1.34 -6.85
C ILE A 75 -1.40 2.60 -6.07
N ILE A 76 -2.22 3.65 -6.20
CA ILE A 76 -2.05 4.89 -5.45
C ILE A 76 -3.37 5.28 -4.80
N ASP A 77 -3.34 5.48 -3.49
CA ASP A 77 -4.44 6.06 -2.72
C ASP A 77 -4.04 7.42 -2.14
N THR A 78 -5.03 8.26 -1.83
CA THR A 78 -4.83 9.58 -1.20
C THR A 78 -5.73 9.77 0.02
N ALA A 79 -5.28 10.53 1.00
CA ALA A 79 -6.08 10.90 2.17
C ALA A 79 -5.62 12.26 2.74
N THR A 80 -6.48 12.95 3.48
CA THR A 80 -6.09 14.16 4.25
C THR A 80 -5.63 13.84 5.68
N SER A 81 -5.71 12.57 6.07
CA SER A 81 -5.27 12.03 7.36
C SER A 81 -4.67 10.64 7.14
N LEU A 82 -3.64 10.29 7.92
CA LEU A 82 -3.07 8.93 7.91
C LEU A 82 -4.10 7.85 8.32
N ASP A 83 -5.15 8.25 9.04
CA ASP A 83 -6.25 7.37 9.45
C ASP A 83 -7.32 7.21 8.36
N GLY A 84 -7.12 7.85 7.20
CA GLY A 84 -8.09 7.87 6.12
C GLY A 84 -9.24 8.87 6.36
N PRO A 85 -10.35 8.73 5.61
CA PRO A 85 -10.57 7.72 4.58
C PRO A 85 -9.56 7.85 3.42
N TRP A 86 -9.13 6.71 2.89
CA TRP A 86 -8.25 6.64 1.73
C TRP A 86 -9.08 6.52 0.45
N THR A 87 -8.71 7.29 -0.57
CA THR A 87 -9.37 7.32 -1.88
C THR A 87 -8.40 6.87 -2.96
N ARG A 88 -8.76 5.82 -3.69
CA ARG A 88 -8.04 5.30 -4.85
C ARG A 88 -7.92 6.35 -5.96
N LYS A 89 -6.71 6.50 -6.52
CA LYS A 89 -6.36 7.40 -7.62
C LYS A 89 -5.78 6.68 -8.82
N VAL A 90 -5.05 5.59 -8.59
CA VAL A 90 -4.50 4.71 -9.63
C VAL A 90 -4.86 3.28 -9.25
N ASP A 91 -5.64 2.63 -10.12
CA ASP A 91 -6.03 1.23 -9.97
C ASP A 91 -4.96 0.30 -10.53
N ALA A 92 -4.96 -0.95 -10.04
CA ALA A 92 -4.07 -1.97 -10.55
C ALA A 92 -4.31 -2.17 -12.06
N GLY A 93 -3.24 -2.18 -12.85
CA GLY A 93 -3.30 -2.30 -14.30
C GLY A 93 -3.60 -0.99 -15.05
N THR A 94 -3.78 0.13 -14.37
CA THR A 94 -3.89 1.47 -15.01
C THR A 94 -2.65 2.33 -14.81
N ASP A 95 -1.69 1.86 -14.03
CA ASP A 95 -0.45 2.53 -13.63
C ASP A 95 0.41 3.01 -14.80
N ALA A 96 0.55 2.20 -15.85
CA ALA A 96 1.27 2.61 -17.05
C ALA A 96 0.65 3.86 -17.72
N ALA A 97 -0.69 3.99 -17.70
CA ALA A 97 -1.38 5.16 -18.24
C ALA A 97 -1.14 6.43 -17.39
N HIS A 98 -0.69 6.27 -16.14
CA HIS A 98 -0.24 7.35 -15.26
C HIS A 98 1.28 7.60 -15.32
N GLY A 99 1.98 6.97 -16.27
CA GLY A 99 3.42 7.16 -16.48
C GLY A 99 4.30 6.43 -15.47
N LEU A 100 3.75 5.45 -14.75
CA LEU A 100 4.52 4.57 -13.89
C LEU A 100 5.16 3.44 -14.73
N GLY A 101 6.33 2.98 -14.32
CA GLY A 101 6.99 1.85 -14.98
C GLY A 101 6.25 0.54 -14.73
N ASP A 102 6.50 -0.43 -15.61
CA ASP A 102 5.94 -1.77 -15.51
C ASP A 102 6.67 -2.59 -14.44
N GLN A 103 5.94 -3.43 -13.70
CA GLN A 103 6.47 -4.40 -12.74
C GLN A 103 7.43 -3.81 -11.68
N ILE A 104 7.02 -2.70 -11.05
CA ILE A 104 7.80 -2.03 -10.00
C ILE A 104 7.48 -2.63 -8.61
N GLU A 105 8.53 -3.08 -7.92
CA GLU A 105 8.50 -3.49 -6.50
C GLU A 105 9.38 -2.55 -5.66
N GLY A 106 9.34 -2.65 -4.33
CA GLY A 106 10.20 -1.86 -3.46
C GLY A 106 9.97 -0.34 -3.54
N ILE A 107 8.73 0.07 -3.86
CA ILE A 107 8.40 1.47 -4.16
C ILE A 107 8.86 2.41 -3.04
N THR A 108 9.69 3.37 -3.41
CA THR A 108 10.12 4.48 -2.56
C THR A 108 9.89 5.79 -3.29
N VAL A 109 9.30 6.77 -2.62
CA VAL A 109 9.08 8.11 -3.17
C VAL A 109 9.89 9.14 -2.41
N TYR A 110 10.44 10.09 -3.14
CA TYR A 110 11.29 11.15 -2.60
C TYR A 110 11.03 12.47 -3.29
N GLN A 111 10.99 13.56 -2.52
CA GLN A 111 10.92 14.91 -3.08
C GLN A 111 12.33 15.47 -3.27
N LEU A 112 12.66 15.79 -4.52
CA LEU A 112 13.92 16.42 -4.89
C LEU A 112 14.01 17.86 -4.33
N PRO A 113 15.24 18.42 -4.18
CA PRO A 113 15.42 19.79 -3.70
C PRO A 113 14.71 20.88 -4.53
N ASN A 114 14.37 20.59 -5.79
CA ASN A 114 13.62 21.50 -6.66
C ASN A 114 12.09 21.34 -6.56
N GLY A 115 11.60 20.58 -5.59
CA GLY A 115 10.18 20.35 -5.33
C GLY A 115 9.53 19.27 -6.18
N LYS A 116 10.22 18.71 -7.19
CA LYS A 116 9.70 17.60 -7.99
C LYS A 116 9.74 16.29 -7.20
N TRP A 117 8.77 15.42 -7.45
CA TRP A 117 8.74 14.07 -6.89
C TRP A 117 9.38 13.07 -7.83
N VAL A 118 10.06 12.09 -7.24
CA VAL A 118 10.57 10.90 -7.93
C VAL A 118 10.02 9.68 -7.22
N LEU A 119 9.50 8.75 -8.02
CA LEU A 119 9.17 7.38 -7.61
C LEU A 119 10.31 6.46 -8.07
N MET A 120 10.76 5.59 -7.19
CA MET A 120 11.85 4.65 -7.39
C MET A 120 11.37 3.24 -7.05
N GLY A 121 11.85 2.25 -7.79
CA GLY A 121 11.67 0.81 -7.57
C GLY A 121 12.25 0.03 -8.74
#